data_AF-A0A2D6KE67-F1
#
_entry.id   AF-A0A2D6KE67-F1
#
_cell.length_a   1.000
_cell.length_b   1.000
_cell.length_c   1.000
_cell.angle_alpha   90.00
_cell.angle_beta   90.00
_cell.angle_gamma   90.00
#
_symmetry.space_group_name_H-M   'P 1'
#
loop_
_entity.id
_entity.type
_entity.pdbx_description
1 polymer ?
#
loop_
_entity_poly.entity_id
_entity_poly.type
_entity_poly.pdbx_seq_one_letter_code
_entity_poly.pdbx_strand_id
1 'polypeptide(L)'
;LEVKNELNEILGLKFNKHDYITRQNNVGRNKLNEFLEEIPVGVYTNPIDPLRNVVVSDIFWDKVKSVERVFGEEFVYDISVPGCENFICENILAHNTLELPVDAMRKLSYDVLRMKVRGTMLKESVEVGADEGIRTSLRLGDSSLIVGEVRSLEAKALYEAMRVGALANVVAGTIHGASPYGVFDRVVNDLEVPATSFKATDCIIVANPVKTADGLRSMKRVIGLTEIRKNWTKDPEEEGGFVDLLKYNVEKDELEASDELINGDSEVIKSIAAGVRGWAGNWDAVYDNILLRGRIKQEVVDMSERLKRPDILEAEFNSISNNMFHQFSKDVAEEVGLPESNRVFDLWKKWAKEEVKKR
;
A
#
# COMPACT_ATOMS: atom_id res chain seq x y z
N LEU A 1 -33.43 -4.28 37.36
CA LEU A 1 -34.55 -4.03 38.28
C LEU A 1 -34.06 -4.01 39.73
N GLU A 2 -33.20 -4.95 40.14
CA GLU A 2 -32.57 -4.99 41.48
C GLU A 2 -31.87 -3.68 41.87
N VAL A 3 -30.94 -3.18 41.05
CA VAL A 3 -30.19 -1.93 41.32
C VAL A 3 -31.09 -0.70 41.53
N LYS A 4 -32.28 -0.67 40.91
CA LYS A 4 -33.21 0.47 41.00
C LYS A 4 -33.92 0.55 42.36
N ASN A 5 -34.22 -0.60 42.97
CA ASN A 5 -34.85 -0.67 44.29
C ASN A 5 -33.82 -0.34 45.38
N GLU A 6 -32.59 -0.83 45.23
CA GLU A 6 -31.49 -0.56 46.16
C GLU A 6 -31.10 0.93 46.17
N LEU A 7 -31.04 1.59 45.00
CA LEU A 7 -30.80 3.03 44.92
C LEU A 7 -31.89 3.85 45.62
N ASN A 8 -33.15 3.42 45.52
CA ASN A 8 -34.27 4.09 46.20
C ASN A 8 -34.16 3.98 47.72
N GLU A 9 -33.80 2.80 48.23
CA GLU A 9 -33.62 2.57 49.67
C GLU A 9 -32.44 3.37 50.23
N ILE A 10 -31.35 3.54 49.48
CA ILE A 10 -30.15 4.24 49.95
C ILE A 10 -30.30 5.77 49.87
N LEU A 11 -30.90 6.27 48.79
CA LEU A 11 -31.05 7.72 48.56
C LEU A 11 -32.36 8.30 49.11
N GLY A 12 -33.33 7.46 49.47
CA GLY A 12 -34.66 7.90 49.92
C GLY A 12 -35.47 8.61 48.82
N LEU A 13 -35.09 8.44 47.55
CA LEU A 13 -35.66 9.17 46.42
C LEU A 13 -37.04 8.63 46.03
N LYS A 14 -38.10 9.33 46.43
CA LYS A 14 -39.44 9.09 45.89
C LYS A 14 -39.51 9.52 44.42
N PHE A 15 -39.20 8.61 43.50
CA PHE A 15 -39.37 8.82 42.06
C PHE A 15 -40.82 9.24 41.75
N ASN A 16 -41.02 10.36 41.05
CA ASN A 16 -42.36 10.84 40.71
C ASN A 16 -42.95 10.06 39.51
N LYS A 17 -44.25 10.21 39.21
CA LYS A 17 -44.93 9.50 38.10
C LYS A 17 -44.44 9.89 36.68
N HIS A 18 -43.69 10.97 36.58
CA HIS A 18 -43.09 11.48 35.35
C HIS A 18 -41.60 11.10 35.23
N ASP A 19 -41.05 10.42 36.25
CA ASP A 19 -39.65 9.99 36.27
C ASP A 19 -39.42 8.86 35.25
N TYR A 20 -38.25 8.91 34.62
CA TYR A 20 -37.83 7.95 33.60
C TYR A 20 -37.71 6.53 34.18
N ILE A 21 -37.42 6.44 35.49
CA ILE A 21 -37.21 5.18 36.22
C ILE A 21 -38.55 4.47 36.51
N THR A 22 -39.59 5.20 36.91
CA THR A 22 -40.94 4.66 37.17
C THR A 22 -41.63 4.20 35.89
N ARG A 23 -41.16 4.65 34.72
CA ARG A 23 -41.62 4.21 33.38
C ARG A 23 -40.84 3.00 32.82
N GLN A 24 -40.03 2.35 33.64
CA GLN A 24 -39.18 1.19 33.30
C GLN A 24 -38.07 1.43 32.26
N ASN A 25 -37.79 2.66 31.87
CA ASN A 25 -36.70 2.93 30.93
C ASN A 25 -35.32 2.71 31.58
N ASN A 26 -34.29 2.52 30.74
CA ASN A 26 -32.91 2.43 31.19
C ASN A 26 -32.36 3.83 31.55
N VAL A 27 -31.52 3.90 32.57
CA VAL A 27 -30.91 5.15 33.05
C VAL A 27 -29.61 5.37 32.28
N GLY A 28 -29.48 6.52 31.61
CA GLY A 28 -28.23 6.91 30.94
C GLY A 28 -27.15 7.39 31.91
N ARG A 29 -25.88 7.35 31.48
CA ARG A 29 -24.69 7.67 32.30
C ARG A 29 -24.75 9.01 33.01
N ASN A 30 -25.14 10.08 32.31
CA ASN A 30 -25.22 11.43 32.89
C ASN A 30 -26.27 11.50 34.00
N LYS A 31 -27.40 10.83 33.81
CA LYS A 31 -28.47 10.78 34.81
C LYS A 31 -28.09 9.91 36.00
N LEU A 32 -27.35 8.81 35.76
CA LEU A 32 -26.78 8.00 36.83
C LEU A 32 -25.74 8.80 37.63
N ASN A 33 -24.91 9.62 36.97
CA ASN A 33 -23.97 10.50 37.65
C ASN A 33 -24.67 11.49 38.58
N GLU A 34 -25.73 12.15 38.10
CA GLU A 34 -26.54 13.07 38.93
C GLU A 34 -27.07 12.38 40.20
N PHE A 35 -27.57 11.14 40.09
CA PHE A 35 -28.05 10.40 41.28
C PHE A 35 -26.92 9.98 42.22
N LEU A 36 -25.73 9.68 41.70
CA LEU A 36 -24.57 9.29 42.52
C LEU A 36 -23.93 10.50 43.22
N GLU A 37 -24.04 11.71 42.66
CA GLU A 37 -23.59 12.96 43.28
C GLU A 37 -24.44 13.37 44.49
N GLU A 38 -25.70 12.96 44.53
CA GLU A 38 -26.60 13.18 45.69
C GLU A 38 -26.27 12.28 46.89
N ILE A 39 -25.44 11.25 46.71
CA ILE A 39 -25.00 10.35 47.79
C ILE A 39 -23.92 11.05 48.63
N PRO A 40 -24.07 11.14 49.97
CA PRO A 40 -23.07 11.74 50.84
C PRO A 40 -21.68 11.12 50.68
N VAL A 41 -20.66 11.98 50.66
CA VAL A 41 -19.25 11.57 50.57
C VAL A 41 -18.89 10.68 51.77
N GLY A 42 -18.38 9.47 51.51
CA GLY A 42 -18.01 8.49 52.54
C GLY A 42 -18.91 7.25 52.63
N VAL A 43 -20.02 7.21 51.88
CA VAL A 43 -20.85 5.99 51.75
C VAL A 43 -20.30 5.13 50.61
N TYR A 44 -19.72 3.98 50.98
CA TYR A 44 -19.14 2.97 50.09
C TYR A 44 -19.86 1.64 50.32
N THR A 45 -20.89 1.37 49.52
CA THR A 45 -21.68 0.13 49.62
C THR A 45 -21.80 -0.52 48.24
N ASN A 46 -21.98 -1.85 48.22
CA ASN A 46 -22.37 -2.56 47.00
C ASN A 46 -23.90 -2.40 46.85
N PRO A 47 -24.42 -1.86 45.72
CA PRO A 47 -23.75 -1.69 44.42
C PRO A 47 -23.29 -0.26 44.04
N ILE A 48 -23.29 0.70 44.96
CA ILE A 48 -22.92 2.11 44.66
C ILE A 48 -21.50 2.25 44.11
N ASP A 49 -20.51 1.57 44.68
CA ASP A 49 -19.12 1.73 44.24
C ASP A 49 -18.87 1.18 42.82
N PRO A 50 -19.37 -0.02 42.45
CA PRO A 50 -19.40 -0.45 41.06
C PRO A 50 -20.07 0.54 40.12
N LEU A 51 -21.17 1.19 40.54
CA LEU A 51 -21.87 2.17 39.69
C LEU A 51 -21.07 3.46 39.49
N ARG A 52 -20.38 3.94 40.52
CA ARG A 52 -19.42 5.06 40.38
C ARG A 52 -18.33 4.73 39.37
N ASN A 53 -17.79 3.52 39.41
CA ASN A 53 -16.80 3.07 38.44
C ASN A 53 -17.36 2.98 37.01
N VAL A 54 -18.60 2.50 36.83
CA VAL A 54 -19.27 2.43 35.52
C VAL A 54 -19.52 3.84 34.93
N VAL A 55 -19.80 4.83 35.78
CA VAL A 55 -19.99 6.24 35.35
C VAL A 55 -18.68 6.92 34.97
N VAL A 56 -17.52 6.41 35.39
CA VAL A 56 -16.20 7.00 35.07
C VAL A 56 -15.42 6.16 34.05
N SER A 57 -15.75 4.88 33.87
CA SER A 57 -15.03 3.97 32.95
C SER A 57 -15.15 4.38 31.48
N ASP A 58 -14.03 4.33 30.76
CA ASP A 58 -13.93 4.49 29.30
C ASP A 58 -14.01 3.14 28.55
N ILE A 59 -14.02 2.03 29.29
CA ILE A 59 -14.10 0.66 28.75
C ILE A 59 -15.47 0.06 29.09
N PHE A 60 -16.11 -0.53 28.09
CA PHE A 60 -17.45 -1.11 28.19
C PHE A 60 -17.44 -2.59 27.82
N TRP A 61 -18.24 -3.37 28.55
CA TRP A 61 -18.46 -4.79 28.30
C TRP A 61 -19.95 -5.01 28.15
N ASP A 62 -20.38 -5.58 27.03
CA ASP A 62 -21.78 -5.94 26.81
C ASP A 62 -21.98 -7.45 26.96
N LYS A 63 -23.10 -7.85 27.54
CA LYS A 63 -23.36 -9.26 27.82
C LYS A 63 -23.90 -9.93 26.57
N VAL A 64 -23.19 -10.97 26.10
CA VAL A 64 -23.66 -11.79 24.98
C VAL A 64 -25.04 -12.35 25.29
N LYS A 65 -26.05 -11.94 24.49
CA LYS A 65 -27.47 -12.24 24.73
C LYS A 65 -27.84 -13.69 24.42
N SER A 66 -27.19 -14.26 23.41
CA SER A 66 -27.29 -15.66 23.05
C SER A 66 -26.07 -16.09 22.24
N VAL A 67 -25.70 -17.36 22.33
CA VAL A 67 -24.74 -18.01 21.45
C VAL A 67 -25.43 -19.26 20.91
N GLU A 68 -25.60 -19.34 19.61
CA GLU A 68 -26.22 -20.48 18.95
C GLU A 68 -25.15 -21.27 18.17
N ARG A 69 -25.14 -22.59 18.36
CA ARG A 69 -24.22 -23.48 17.67
C ARG A 69 -24.88 -23.93 16.37
N VAL A 70 -24.40 -23.40 15.25
CA VAL A 70 -24.86 -23.80 13.92
C VAL A 70 -24.12 -25.10 13.54
N PHE A 71 -24.85 -26.12 13.11
CA PHE A 71 -24.25 -27.40 12.68
C PHE A 71 -24.11 -27.44 11.16
N GLY A 72 -22.86 -27.47 10.69
CA GLY A 72 -22.45 -27.67 9.31
C GLY A 72 -20.92 -27.66 9.25
N GLU A 73 -20.32 -28.49 8.38
CA GLU A 73 -18.91 -28.31 7.99
C GLU A 73 -18.85 -27.20 6.94
N GLU A 74 -18.95 -25.95 7.39
CA GLU A 74 -18.71 -24.79 6.54
C GLU A 74 -17.37 -24.17 6.93
N PHE A 75 -16.56 -23.89 5.91
CA PHE A 75 -15.27 -23.24 6.08
C PHE A 75 -15.44 -21.87 6.74
N VAL A 76 -14.73 -21.66 7.85
CA VAL A 76 -14.63 -20.33 8.47
C VAL A 76 -13.58 -19.55 7.70
N TYR A 77 -14.04 -18.66 6.82
CA TYR A 77 -13.17 -17.73 6.12
C TYR A 77 -12.99 -16.45 6.95
N ASP A 78 -11.79 -15.89 6.87
CA ASP A 78 -11.46 -14.53 7.26
C ASP A 78 -12.46 -13.56 6.58
N ILE A 79 -13.22 -12.82 7.37
CA ILE A 79 -14.31 -12.00 6.84
C ILE A 79 -13.75 -10.72 6.22
N SER A 80 -13.66 -10.69 4.90
CA SER A 80 -13.47 -9.44 4.14
C SER A 80 -14.83 -9.04 3.59
N VAL A 81 -15.48 -8.05 4.20
CA VAL A 81 -16.73 -7.47 3.68
C VAL A 81 -16.34 -6.37 2.69
N PRO A 82 -16.65 -6.50 1.38
CA PRO A 82 -16.37 -5.44 0.42
C PRO A 82 -16.99 -4.11 0.88
N GLY A 83 -16.15 -3.09 1.07
CA GLY A 83 -16.55 -1.76 1.57
C GLY A 83 -16.43 -1.53 3.08
N CYS A 84 -16.17 -2.56 3.88
CA CYS A 84 -15.98 -2.48 5.34
C CYS A 84 -14.78 -3.32 5.80
N GLU A 85 -13.61 -3.03 5.24
CA GLU A 85 -12.34 -3.75 5.48
C GLU A 85 -11.63 -3.30 6.78
N ASN A 86 -12.37 -2.74 7.74
CA ASN A 86 -11.86 -2.27 9.02
C ASN A 86 -12.17 -3.25 10.16
N PHE A 87 -11.19 -3.50 11.03
CA PHE A 87 -11.36 -4.20 12.32
C PHE A 87 -10.71 -3.39 13.45
N ILE A 88 -11.15 -3.58 14.69
CA ILE A 88 -10.62 -2.84 15.84
C ILE A 88 -9.48 -3.64 16.48
N CYS A 89 -8.31 -3.01 16.64
CA CYS A 89 -7.17 -3.54 17.38
C CYS A 89 -6.73 -2.47 18.40
N GLU A 90 -6.71 -2.81 19.70
CA GLU A 90 -6.29 -1.88 20.78
C GLU A 90 -6.96 -0.50 20.70
N ASN A 91 -8.29 -0.45 20.48
CA ASN A 91 -9.08 0.78 20.30
C ASN A 91 -8.73 1.65 19.08
N ILE A 92 -7.95 1.13 18.13
CA ILE A 92 -7.66 1.77 16.85
C ILE A 92 -8.37 0.99 15.73
N LEU A 93 -9.03 1.72 14.83
CA LEU A 93 -9.56 1.16 13.60
C LEU A 93 -8.38 0.79 12.68
N ALA A 94 -8.09 -0.50 12.57
CA ALA A 94 -7.05 -1.05 11.72
C ALA A 94 -7.67 -1.66 10.46
N HIS A 95 -6.95 -1.60 9.35
CA HIS A 95 -7.40 -2.12 8.05
C HIS A 95 -6.35 -3.11 7.54
N ASN A 96 -6.74 -4.35 7.25
CA ASN A 96 -5.93 -5.28 6.46
C ASN A 96 -6.51 -5.24 5.05
N THR A 97 -5.98 -4.34 4.23
CA THR A 97 -6.44 -4.20 2.86
C THR A 97 -5.91 -5.37 2.03
N LEU A 98 -6.75 -5.92 1.17
CA LEU A 98 -6.27 -6.56 -0.05
C LEU A 98 -5.84 -5.45 -1.01
N GLU A 99 -4.63 -4.92 -0.84
CA GLU A 99 -4.19 -3.64 -1.44
C GLU A 99 -4.16 -3.63 -2.97
N LEU A 100 -3.86 -4.78 -3.57
CA LEU A 100 -3.84 -4.91 -5.03
C LEU A 100 -5.23 -5.33 -5.53
N PRO A 101 -5.86 -4.55 -6.44
CA PRO A 101 -7.19 -4.83 -6.95
C PRO A 101 -7.17 -5.94 -8.03
N VAL A 102 -6.77 -7.16 -7.63
CA VAL A 102 -6.55 -8.31 -8.51
C VAL A 102 -7.78 -8.60 -9.39
N ASP A 103 -8.99 -8.50 -8.84
CA ASP A 103 -10.21 -8.81 -9.59
C ASP A 103 -10.50 -7.75 -10.66
N ALA A 104 -10.15 -6.48 -10.41
CA ALA A 104 -10.23 -5.43 -11.41
C ALA A 104 -9.15 -5.61 -12.50
N MET A 105 -7.93 -5.98 -12.11
CA MET A 105 -6.85 -6.28 -13.06
C MET A 105 -7.21 -7.47 -13.97
N ARG A 106 -7.81 -8.53 -13.44
CA ARG A 106 -8.28 -9.67 -14.25
C ARG A 106 -9.36 -9.29 -15.25
N LYS A 107 -10.27 -8.37 -14.89
CA LYS A 107 -11.27 -7.82 -15.82
C LYS A 107 -10.63 -7.03 -16.97
N LEU A 108 -9.43 -6.49 -16.75
CA LEU A 108 -8.58 -5.86 -17.76
C LEU A 108 -7.65 -6.85 -18.48
N SER A 109 -7.91 -8.17 -18.33
CA SER A 109 -7.16 -9.27 -18.94
C SER A 109 -5.70 -9.41 -18.48
N TYR A 110 -5.33 -8.86 -17.32
CA TYR A 110 -4.05 -9.18 -16.70
C TYR A 110 -4.05 -10.62 -16.19
N ASP A 111 -3.00 -11.38 -16.51
CA ASP A 111 -2.73 -12.69 -15.92
C ASP A 111 -2.08 -12.49 -14.55
N VAL A 112 -2.93 -12.40 -13.52
CA VAL A 112 -2.50 -12.17 -12.14
C VAL A 112 -3.13 -13.20 -11.21
N LEU A 113 -2.26 -13.80 -10.40
CA LEU A 113 -2.65 -14.73 -9.34
C LEU A 113 -2.44 -14.07 -7.98
N ARG A 114 -3.49 -14.11 -7.16
CA ARG A 114 -3.39 -13.70 -5.75
C ARG A 114 -2.81 -14.85 -4.95
N MET A 115 -1.75 -14.57 -4.19
CA MET A 115 -1.25 -15.47 -3.15
C MET A 115 -1.58 -14.86 -1.80
N LYS A 116 -2.46 -15.51 -1.04
CA LYS A 116 -2.71 -15.14 0.35
C LYS A 116 -1.72 -15.91 1.21
N VAL A 117 -0.86 -15.18 1.91
CA VAL A 117 0.05 -15.73 2.90
C VAL A 117 -0.46 -15.40 4.29
N ARG A 118 -0.23 -16.32 5.21
CA ARG A 118 -0.62 -16.21 6.62
C ARG A 118 0.06 -15.01 7.26
N GLY A 119 -0.70 -14.21 7.99
CA GLY A 119 -0.15 -13.16 8.84
C GLY A 119 0.70 -13.75 9.98
N THR A 120 1.87 -13.18 10.23
CA THR A 120 2.84 -13.65 11.25
C THR A 120 2.30 -13.68 12.69
N MET A 121 1.19 -12.99 12.95
CA MET A 121 0.56 -12.86 14.28
C MET A 121 -0.36 -14.03 14.66
N LEU A 122 -0.92 -14.76 13.68
CA LEU A 122 -1.78 -15.91 13.96
C LEU A 122 -0.89 -17.15 13.99
N LYS A 123 -0.74 -17.81 15.15
CA LYS A 123 0.08 -19.03 15.30
C LYS A 123 -0.62 -20.34 14.85
N GLU A 124 -1.92 -20.32 14.67
CA GLU A 124 -2.73 -21.52 14.38
C GLU A 124 -3.79 -21.24 13.28
N SER A 125 -3.36 -20.94 12.05
CA SER A 125 -4.25 -20.98 10.89
C SER A 125 -3.75 -21.99 9.86
N VAL A 126 -4.69 -22.54 9.08
CA VAL A 126 -4.45 -23.50 7.96
C VAL A 126 -3.76 -22.81 6.76
N GLU A 127 -3.53 -21.51 6.84
CA GLU A 127 -2.90 -20.72 5.78
C GLU A 127 -1.37 -20.93 5.73
N VAL A 128 -0.82 -20.86 4.52
CA VAL A 128 0.60 -21.04 4.20
C VAL A 128 1.43 -19.88 4.73
N GLY A 129 2.60 -20.15 5.33
CA GLY A 129 3.53 -19.10 5.79
C GLY A 129 4.03 -18.22 4.64
N ALA A 130 4.40 -16.96 4.91
CA ALA A 130 4.87 -16.04 3.87
C ALA A 130 6.15 -16.52 3.17
N ASP A 131 7.07 -17.13 3.92
CA ASP A 131 8.27 -17.78 3.42
C ASP A 131 7.97 -18.97 2.50
N GLU A 132 6.99 -19.81 2.87
CA GLU A 132 6.53 -20.94 2.07
C GLU A 132 5.78 -20.47 0.81
N GLY A 133 4.99 -19.40 0.91
CA GLY A 133 4.32 -18.76 -0.22
C GLY A 133 5.31 -18.20 -1.23
N ILE A 134 6.36 -17.51 -0.77
CA ILE A 134 7.45 -17.03 -1.63
C ILE A 134 8.18 -18.23 -2.27
N ARG A 135 8.55 -19.26 -1.49
CA ARG A 135 9.20 -20.45 -2.05
C ARG A 135 8.34 -21.21 -3.05
N THR A 136 7.02 -21.17 -2.89
CA THR A 136 6.07 -21.75 -3.85
C THR A 136 6.01 -20.91 -5.13
N SER A 137 6.06 -19.58 -5.02
CA SER A 137 6.07 -18.70 -6.19
C SER A 137 7.31 -18.90 -7.06
N LEU A 138 8.44 -19.31 -6.49
CA LEU A 138 9.65 -19.69 -7.25
C LEU A 138 9.44 -20.86 -8.21
N ARG A 139 8.39 -21.67 -8.02
CA ARG A 139 8.03 -22.78 -8.92
C ARG A 139 7.08 -22.37 -10.02
N LEU A 140 6.56 -21.13 -9.99
CA LEU A 140 5.69 -20.60 -11.04
C LEU A 140 6.48 -20.19 -12.29
N GLY A 141 7.82 -20.19 -12.22
CA GLY A 141 8.69 -19.95 -13.37
C GLY A 141 8.71 -18.48 -13.76
N ASP A 142 8.41 -18.19 -15.03
CA ASP A 142 8.53 -16.87 -15.65
C ASP A 142 7.42 -15.90 -15.20
N SER A 143 7.56 -15.36 -13.99
CA SER A 143 6.52 -14.53 -13.36
C SER A 143 7.10 -13.29 -12.68
N SER A 144 6.23 -12.29 -12.45
CA SER A 144 6.53 -11.14 -11.61
C SER A 144 5.90 -11.32 -10.23
N LEU A 145 6.61 -10.92 -9.18
CA LEU A 145 6.15 -11.01 -7.80
C LEU A 145 5.95 -9.60 -7.24
N ILE A 146 4.71 -9.27 -6.86
CA ILE A 146 4.41 -8.05 -6.13
C ILE A 146 4.06 -8.42 -4.69
N VAL A 147 4.86 -7.93 -3.75
CA VAL A 147 4.65 -8.07 -2.31
C VAL A 147 4.04 -6.77 -1.80
N GLY A 148 2.87 -6.82 -1.17
CA GLY A 148 2.21 -5.61 -0.67
C GLY A 148 3.14 -4.80 0.24
N GLU A 149 3.58 -5.42 1.35
CA GLU A 149 4.57 -4.85 2.25
C GLU A 149 5.44 -5.94 2.87
N VAL A 150 6.74 -5.69 3.00
CA VAL A 150 7.67 -6.56 3.71
C VAL A 150 7.88 -5.99 5.11
N ARG A 151 7.52 -6.78 6.14
CA ARG A 151 7.54 -6.36 7.55
C ARG A 151 8.42 -7.22 8.45
N SER A 152 8.63 -8.49 8.11
CA SER A 152 9.28 -9.46 9.01
C SER A 152 10.17 -10.50 8.28
N LEU A 153 10.18 -11.74 8.78
CA LEU A 153 11.11 -12.81 8.38
C LEU A 153 11.00 -13.21 6.89
N GLU A 154 9.89 -12.88 6.24
CA GLU A 154 9.69 -13.09 4.80
C GLU A 154 10.72 -12.33 3.96
N ALA A 155 11.33 -11.26 4.48
CA ALA A 155 12.39 -10.52 3.81
C ALA A 155 13.58 -11.42 3.45
N LYS A 156 14.01 -12.29 4.36
CA LYS A 156 15.15 -13.20 4.10
C LYS A 156 14.83 -14.13 2.92
N ALA A 157 13.65 -14.75 2.95
CA ALA A 157 13.19 -15.63 1.87
C ALA A 157 13.03 -14.88 0.53
N LEU A 158 12.50 -13.64 0.56
CA LEU A 158 12.35 -12.80 -0.63
C LEU A 158 13.71 -12.46 -1.25
N TYR A 159 14.66 -11.98 -0.45
CA TYR A 159 15.98 -11.59 -0.93
C TYR A 159 16.84 -12.79 -1.35
N GLU A 160 16.68 -13.94 -0.69
CA GLU A 160 17.25 -15.22 -1.17
C GLU A 160 16.69 -15.60 -2.55
N ALA A 161 15.36 -15.52 -2.71
CA ALA A 161 14.68 -15.78 -3.97
C ALA A 161 15.16 -14.86 -5.10
N MET A 162 15.22 -13.55 -4.85
CA MET A 162 15.70 -12.55 -5.80
C MET A 162 17.16 -12.82 -6.22
N ARG A 163 18.03 -13.10 -5.25
CA ARG A 163 19.47 -13.34 -5.51
C ARG A 163 19.72 -14.58 -6.36
N VAL A 164 18.93 -15.63 -6.19
CA VAL A 164 19.06 -16.88 -6.98
C VAL A 164 18.46 -16.73 -8.38
N GLY A 165 17.77 -15.63 -8.68
CA GLY A 165 17.12 -15.40 -9.96
C GLY A 165 15.90 -16.31 -10.17
N ALA A 166 15.29 -16.77 -9.07
CA ALA A 166 14.16 -17.69 -9.12
C ALA A 166 12.84 -17.01 -9.52
N LEU A 167 12.85 -15.69 -9.66
CA LEU A 167 11.78 -14.86 -10.21
C LEU A 167 12.33 -14.21 -11.47
N ALA A 168 11.74 -14.51 -12.63
CA ALA A 168 12.37 -14.25 -13.93
C ALA A 168 12.28 -12.80 -14.40
N ASN A 169 11.32 -12.02 -13.89
CA ASN A 169 11.06 -10.66 -14.37
C ASN A 169 11.19 -9.62 -13.26
N VAL A 170 10.07 -9.20 -12.66
CA VAL A 170 10.03 -8.08 -11.72
C VAL A 170 9.66 -8.58 -10.33
N VAL A 171 10.43 -8.16 -9.33
CA VAL A 171 10.08 -8.29 -7.93
C VAL A 171 9.94 -6.90 -7.35
N ALA A 172 8.76 -6.56 -6.84
CA ALA A 172 8.50 -5.25 -6.26
C ALA A 172 7.68 -5.38 -4.99
N GLY A 173 7.82 -4.41 -4.09
CA GLY A 173 6.97 -4.30 -2.93
C GLY A 173 7.24 -3.04 -2.14
N THR A 174 6.50 -2.85 -1.05
CA THR A 174 6.71 -1.71 -0.16
C THR A 174 7.50 -2.12 1.07
N ILE A 175 8.33 -1.21 1.55
CA ILE A 175 9.10 -1.33 2.80
C ILE A 175 9.02 0.02 3.48
N HIS A 176 8.77 0.02 4.79
CA HIS A 176 8.82 1.25 5.56
C HIS A 176 10.27 1.74 5.67
N GLY A 177 10.57 2.85 5.00
CA GLY A 177 11.87 3.51 5.04
C GLY A 177 11.77 4.94 4.51
N ALA A 178 12.35 5.91 5.22
CA ALA A 178 12.28 7.32 4.85
C ALA A 178 13.33 7.76 3.83
N SER A 179 14.32 6.89 3.54
CA SER A 179 15.43 7.09 2.60
C SER A 179 15.93 5.73 2.07
N PRO A 180 16.73 5.70 1.00
CA PRO A 180 17.39 4.48 0.52
C PRO A 180 18.23 3.79 1.61
N TYR A 181 18.97 4.58 2.40
CA TYR A 181 19.71 4.06 3.55
C TYR A 181 18.79 3.49 4.63
N GLY A 182 17.67 4.15 4.92
CA GLY A 182 16.68 3.63 5.86
C GLY A 182 16.07 2.29 5.42
N VAL A 183 15.89 2.09 4.11
CA VAL A 183 15.49 0.78 3.57
C VAL A 183 16.60 -0.26 3.74
N PHE A 184 17.86 0.11 3.47
CA PHE A 184 19.01 -0.76 3.72
C PHE A 184 19.13 -1.16 5.19
N ASP A 185 19.07 -0.21 6.11
CA ASP A 185 19.15 -0.44 7.55
C ASP A 185 18.01 -1.36 8.01
N ARG A 186 16.78 -1.10 7.55
CA ARG A 186 15.64 -1.96 7.83
C ARG A 186 15.82 -3.38 7.30
N VAL A 187 16.28 -3.54 6.07
CA VAL A 187 16.38 -4.87 5.45
C VAL A 187 17.57 -5.66 6.00
N VAL A 188 18.73 -5.02 6.10
CA VAL A 188 20.00 -5.69 6.40
C VAL A 188 20.22 -5.79 7.90
N ASN A 189 19.98 -4.71 8.65
CA ASN A 189 20.28 -4.68 10.09
C ASN A 189 19.09 -5.14 10.93
N ASP A 190 17.87 -4.64 10.68
CA ASP A 190 16.70 -5.06 11.48
C ASP A 190 16.19 -6.46 11.10
N LEU A 191 16.04 -6.73 9.80
CA LEU A 191 15.51 -8.00 9.29
C LEU A 191 16.60 -9.04 9.03
N GLU A 192 17.86 -8.69 9.31
CA GLU A 192 19.04 -9.56 9.21
C GLU A 192 19.20 -10.22 7.84
N VAL A 193 18.81 -9.54 6.76
CA VAL A 193 19.09 -9.99 5.39
C VAL A 193 20.57 -9.75 5.10
N PRO A 194 21.32 -10.71 4.54
CA PRO A 194 22.72 -10.47 4.20
C PRO A 194 22.88 -9.28 3.24
N ALA A 195 23.82 -8.37 3.50
CA ALA A 195 24.09 -7.22 2.64
C ALA A 195 24.37 -7.61 1.18
N THR A 196 24.97 -8.79 0.96
CA THR A 196 25.16 -9.36 -0.38
C THR A 196 23.87 -9.70 -1.10
N SER A 197 22.81 -10.05 -0.35
CA SER A 197 21.48 -10.31 -0.90
C SER A 197 20.73 -9.01 -1.18
N PHE A 198 20.93 -7.96 -0.37
CA PHE A 198 20.35 -6.64 -0.62
C PHE A 198 20.73 -6.06 -1.99
N LYS A 199 21.92 -6.40 -2.50
CA LYS A 199 22.35 -6.07 -3.87
C LYS A 199 21.44 -6.63 -4.97
N ALA A 200 20.53 -7.56 -4.67
CA ALA A 200 19.51 -7.98 -5.63
C ALA A 200 18.45 -6.89 -5.90
N THR A 201 18.34 -5.88 -5.05
CA THR A 201 17.50 -4.71 -5.31
C THR A 201 18.19 -3.81 -6.33
N ASP A 202 17.45 -3.41 -7.37
CA ASP A 202 17.97 -2.56 -8.45
C ASP A 202 17.70 -1.08 -8.21
N CYS A 203 16.51 -0.74 -7.70
CA CYS A 203 16.16 0.63 -7.40
C CYS A 203 15.21 0.74 -6.20
N ILE A 204 15.23 1.91 -5.57
CA ILE A 204 14.35 2.30 -4.48
C ILE A 204 13.66 3.60 -4.88
N ILE A 205 12.32 3.60 -4.84
CA ILE A 205 11.51 4.81 -4.99
C ILE A 205 11.05 5.22 -3.60
N VAL A 206 11.32 6.46 -3.21
CA VAL A 206 10.88 7.00 -1.93
C VAL A 206 9.76 7.99 -2.15
N ALA A 207 8.64 7.78 -1.45
CA ALA A 207 7.49 8.68 -1.47
C ALA A 207 7.19 9.19 -0.06
N ASN A 208 7.42 10.49 0.18
CA ASN A 208 7.29 11.13 1.48
C ASN A 208 6.31 12.32 1.43
N PRO A 209 5.67 12.67 2.57
CA PRO A 209 4.89 13.89 2.68
C PRO A 209 5.81 15.11 2.70
N VAL A 210 5.65 16.00 1.72
CA VAL A 210 6.25 17.33 1.70
C VAL A 210 5.27 18.29 2.37
N LYS A 211 5.73 18.98 3.42
CA LYS A 211 4.91 19.92 4.19
C LYS A 211 5.05 21.33 3.63
N THR A 212 3.97 22.09 3.67
CA THR A 212 4.01 23.54 3.45
C THR A 212 4.80 24.23 4.58
N ALA A 213 5.29 25.44 4.33
CA ALA A 213 6.10 26.19 5.29
C ALA A 213 5.37 26.44 6.64
N ASP A 214 4.05 26.53 6.61
CA ASP A 214 3.19 26.66 7.81
C ASP A 214 2.95 25.32 8.54
N GLY A 215 3.36 24.18 7.94
CA GLY A 215 3.16 22.83 8.46
C GLY A 215 1.70 22.34 8.45
N LEU A 216 0.75 23.15 7.99
CA LEU A 216 -0.69 22.85 8.05
C LEU A 216 -1.16 21.95 6.91
N ARG A 217 -0.45 21.94 5.78
CA ARG A 217 -0.76 21.09 4.63
C ARG A 217 0.42 20.17 4.35
N SER A 218 0.11 18.94 3.98
CA SER A 218 1.11 17.98 3.50
C SER A 218 0.63 17.40 2.18
N MET A 219 1.54 17.32 1.22
CA MET A 219 1.31 16.68 -0.07
C MET A 219 2.26 15.51 -0.21
N LYS A 220 1.75 14.32 -0.55
CA LYS A 220 2.63 13.18 -0.86
C LYS A 220 3.31 13.45 -2.20
N ARG A 221 4.63 13.27 -2.24
CA ARG A 221 5.47 13.39 -3.44
C ARG A 221 6.42 12.22 -3.49
N VAL A 222 6.73 11.77 -4.70
CA VAL A 222 7.94 10.96 -4.91
C VAL A 222 9.12 11.91 -4.72
N ILE A 223 9.95 11.64 -3.73
CA ILE A 223 11.08 12.51 -3.39
C ILE A 223 12.36 12.09 -4.11
N GLY A 224 12.45 10.84 -4.56
CA GLY A 224 13.58 10.36 -5.32
C GLY A 224 13.41 8.94 -5.85
N LEU A 225 14.22 8.64 -6.87
CA LEU A 225 14.48 7.31 -7.41
C LEU A 225 15.97 7.07 -7.32
N THR A 226 16.38 6.11 -6.50
CA THR A 226 17.78 5.78 -6.25
C THR A 226 18.07 4.40 -6.83
N GLU A 227 19.07 4.31 -7.70
CA GLU A 227 19.66 3.06 -8.18
C GLU A 227 20.62 2.50 -7.12
N ILE A 228 20.64 1.17 -7.00
CA ILE A 228 21.59 0.46 -6.15
C ILE A 228 22.64 -0.22 -7.03
N ARG A 229 23.84 0.37 -7.05
CA ARG A 229 25.02 -0.23 -7.67
C ARG A 229 25.44 -1.48 -6.92
N LYS A 230 26.18 -2.36 -7.58
CA LYS A 230 26.52 -3.68 -7.01
C LYS A 230 27.93 -3.73 -6.40
N ASN A 231 28.76 -2.71 -6.67
CA ASN A 231 30.17 -2.64 -6.30
C ASN A 231 30.43 -1.86 -4.99
N TRP A 232 29.96 -2.40 -3.87
CA TRP A 232 30.23 -1.92 -2.50
C TRP A 232 30.33 -3.13 -1.55
N THR A 233 30.82 -2.98 -0.33
CA THR A 233 31.05 -4.12 0.58
C THR A 233 30.33 -4.04 1.92
N LYS A 234 30.35 -2.88 2.57
CA LYS A 234 29.83 -2.68 3.92
C LYS A 234 28.74 -1.63 3.96
N ASP A 235 29.04 -0.41 3.51
CA ASP A 235 28.14 0.72 3.58
C ASP A 235 27.86 1.27 2.16
N PRO A 236 26.64 1.09 1.63
CA PRO A 236 26.31 1.54 0.28
C PRO A 236 26.26 3.07 0.14
N GLU A 237 26.09 3.84 1.21
CA GLU A 237 26.09 5.29 1.13
C GLU A 237 27.52 5.83 1.09
N GLU A 238 28.41 5.34 1.95
CA GLU A 238 29.82 5.77 1.97
C GLU A 238 30.61 5.26 0.73
N GLU A 239 30.27 4.08 0.22
CA GLU A 239 30.99 3.44 -0.90
C GLU A 239 30.41 3.79 -2.29
N GLY A 240 29.42 4.69 -2.37
CA GLY A 240 28.80 5.08 -3.64
C GLY A 240 27.96 3.96 -4.27
N GLY A 241 27.41 3.09 -3.43
CA GLY A 241 26.43 2.06 -3.79
C GLY A 241 25.05 2.62 -4.10
N PHE A 242 24.70 3.82 -3.58
CA PHE A 242 23.47 4.52 -3.92
C PHE A 242 23.72 5.65 -4.91
N VAL A 243 22.91 5.68 -5.98
CA VAL A 243 22.96 6.72 -7.00
C VAL A 243 21.56 7.23 -7.28
N ASP A 244 21.31 8.51 -7.00
CA ASP A 244 20.04 9.13 -7.32
C ASP A 244 19.93 9.32 -8.84
N LEU A 245 18.91 8.74 -9.46
CA LEU A 245 18.55 8.96 -10.86
C LEU A 245 17.57 10.12 -11.00
N LEU A 246 16.69 10.28 -10.02
CA LEU A 246 15.72 11.36 -9.95
C LEU A 246 15.68 11.93 -8.53
N LYS A 247 15.56 13.25 -8.41
CA LYS A 247 15.49 13.94 -7.12
C LYS A 247 14.46 15.06 -7.15
N TYR A 248 13.64 15.13 -6.11
CA TYR A 248 12.59 16.13 -6.02
C TYR A 248 13.15 17.49 -5.60
N ASN A 249 12.75 18.52 -6.35
CA ASN A 249 13.07 19.91 -6.10
C ASN A 249 11.88 20.60 -5.43
N VAL A 250 12.04 20.90 -4.13
CA VAL A 250 10.99 21.50 -3.29
C VAL A 250 10.57 22.89 -3.79
N GLU A 251 11.49 23.67 -4.36
CA GLU A 251 11.22 25.02 -4.84
C GLU A 251 10.37 25.03 -6.12
N LYS A 252 10.59 24.05 -7.01
CA LYS A 252 9.85 23.92 -8.27
C LYS A 252 8.61 23.03 -8.17
N ASP A 253 8.49 22.24 -7.10
CA ASP A 253 7.51 21.15 -6.98
C ASP A 253 7.62 20.12 -8.12
N GLU A 254 8.85 19.81 -8.54
CA GLU A 254 9.15 18.95 -9.70
C GLU A 254 10.18 17.87 -9.37
N LEU A 255 10.10 16.73 -10.05
CA LEU A 255 11.07 15.65 -9.97
C LEU A 255 12.11 15.84 -11.08
N GLU A 256 13.35 16.17 -10.71
CA GLU A 256 14.44 16.48 -11.65
C GLU A 256 15.33 15.26 -11.90
N ALA A 257 15.74 15.07 -13.15
CA ALA A 257 16.72 14.04 -13.50
C ALA A 257 18.13 14.45 -13.08
N SER A 258 18.88 13.50 -12.54
CA SER A 258 20.28 13.70 -12.20
C SER A 258 21.17 13.63 -13.43
N ASP A 259 22.40 14.14 -13.30
CA ASP A 259 23.41 14.04 -14.35
C ASP A 259 23.74 12.57 -14.66
N GLU A 260 23.69 11.70 -13.66
CA GLU A 260 23.89 10.26 -13.82
C GLU A 260 22.82 9.63 -14.72
N LEU A 261 21.56 10.06 -14.62
CA LEU A 261 20.52 9.59 -15.54
C LEU A 261 20.71 10.20 -16.93
N ILE A 262 20.95 11.50 -17.05
CA ILE A 262 21.02 12.21 -18.34
C ILE A 262 22.21 11.72 -19.18
N ASN A 263 23.38 11.58 -18.56
CA ASN A 263 24.61 11.12 -19.22
C ASN A 263 24.62 9.60 -19.47
N GLY A 264 23.61 8.89 -18.95
CA GLY A 264 23.48 7.46 -19.10
C GLY A 264 24.49 6.68 -18.29
N ASP A 265 24.70 7.04 -17.03
CA ASP A 265 25.56 6.33 -16.08
C ASP A 265 24.83 5.29 -15.22
N SER A 266 23.51 5.16 -15.40
CA SER A 266 22.70 4.09 -14.79
C SER A 266 23.17 2.71 -15.24
N GLU A 267 23.63 1.89 -14.28
CA GLU A 267 24.04 0.50 -14.52
C GLU A 267 22.83 -0.38 -14.86
N VAL A 268 21.68 -0.11 -14.21
CA VAL A 268 20.45 -0.89 -14.40
C VAL A 268 19.91 -0.67 -15.82
N ILE A 269 19.80 0.58 -16.28
CA ILE A 269 19.30 0.86 -17.63
C ILE A 269 20.27 0.32 -18.68
N LYS A 270 21.59 0.44 -18.48
CA LYS A 270 22.59 -0.17 -19.37
C LYS A 270 22.45 -1.68 -19.45
N SER A 271 22.22 -2.35 -18.33
CA SER A 271 22.02 -3.80 -18.27
C SER A 271 20.80 -4.23 -19.10
N ILE A 272 19.68 -3.51 -18.97
CA ILE A 272 18.47 -3.74 -19.77
C ILE A 272 18.77 -3.50 -21.27
N ALA A 273 19.41 -2.38 -21.60
CA ALA A 273 19.74 -2.02 -22.97
C ALA A 273 20.67 -3.03 -23.65
N ALA A 274 21.60 -3.63 -22.91
CA ALA A 274 22.52 -4.64 -23.42
C ALA A 274 21.82 -5.90 -23.94
N GLY A 275 20.65 -6.23 -23.38
CA GLY A 275 19.82 -7.36 -23.83
C GLY A 275 18.96 -7.08 -25.06
N VAL A 276 18.89 -5.82 -25.53
CA VAL A 276 17.97 -5.41 -26.59
C VAL A 276 18.74 -5.01 -27.85
N ARG A 277 18.43 -5.69 -28.95
CA ARG A 277 19.00 -5.39 -30.26
C ARG A 277 18.68 -3.94 -30.66
N GLY A 278 19.71 -3.16 -30.98
CA GLY A 278 19.59 -1.76 -31.37
C GLY A 278 19.75 -0.76 -30.22
N TRP A 279 19.69 -1.21 -28.97
CA TRP A 279 19.91 -0.39 -27.78
C TRP A 279 21.28 -0.63 -27.14
N ALA A 280 21.83 -1.84 -27.29
CA ALA A 280 23.16 -2.16 -26.79
C ALA A 280 24.22 -1.18 -27.36
N GLY A 281 24.81 -0.36 -26.49
CA GLY A 281 25.81 0.64 -26.85
C GLY A 281 25.24 1.93 -27.47
N ASN A 282 23.92 2.09 -27.54
CA ASN A 282 23.25 3.25 -28.11
C ASN A 282 22.37 3.94 -27.04
N TRP A 283 23.01 4.78 -26.21
CA TRP A 283 22.31 5.48 -25.12
C TRP A 283 21.23 6.43 -25.65
N ASP A 284 21.49 7.13 -26.75
CA ASP A 284 20.53 8.07 -27.35
C ASP A 284 19.21 7.38 -27.70
N ALA A 285 19.26 6.19 -28.29
CA ALA A 285 18.06 5.42 -28.61
C ALA A 285 17.30 4.94 -27.35
N VAL A 286 18.00 4.61 -26.28
CA VAL A 286 17.39 4.21 -25.00
C VAL A 286 16.72 5.41 -24.35
N TYR A 287 17.43 6.53 -24.26
CA TYR A 287 16.92 7.76 -23.65
C TYR A 287 15.75 8.34 -24.45
N ASP A 288 15.83 8.30 -25.79
CA ASP A 288 14.73 8.68 -26.67
C ASP A 288 13.46 7.83 -26.43
N ASN A 289 13.61 6.53 -26.16
CA ASN A 289 12.48 5.66 -25.79
C ASN A 289 11.92 5.95 -24.39
N ILE A 290 12.78 6.29 -23.41
CA ILE A 290 12.34 6.71 -22.08
C ILE A 290 11.49 7.98 -22.19
N LEU A 291 11.98 8.98 -22.94
CA LEU A 291 11.25 10.22 -23.19
C LEU A 291 9.97 9.99 -23.99
N LEU A 292 9.96 9.08 -24.98
CA LEU A 292 8.76 8.68 -25.71
C LEU A 292 7.63 8.25 -24.78
N ARG A 293 7.92 7.34 -23.85
CA ARG A 293 6.96 6.83 -22.88
C ARG A 293 6.44 7.94 -21.97
N GLY A 294 7.34 8.85 -21.55
CA GLY A 294 6.98 10.07 -20.83
C GLY A 294 6.02 10.96 -21.63
N ARG A 295 6.33 11.26 -22.89
CA ARG A 295 5.48 12.06 -23.79
C ARG A 295 4.10 11.45 -24.00
N ILE A 296 4.02 10.13 -24.15
CA ILE A 296 2.75 9.40 -24.26
C ILE A 296 1.91 9.63 -23.00
N LYS A 297 2.49 9.43 -21.80
CA LYS A 297 1.78 9.63 -20.53
C LYS A 297 1.37 11.09 -20.33
N GLN A 298 2.21 12.04 -20.70
CA GLN A 298 1.87 13.46 -20.65
C GLN A 298 0.69 13.78 -21.58
N GLU A 299 0.70 13.32 -22.83
CA GLU A 299 -0.42 13.58 -23.76
C GLU A 299 -1.72 12.92 -23.28
N VAL A 300 -1.67 11.77 -22.59
CA VAL A 300 -2.86 11.19 -21.95
C VAL A 300 -3.48 12.14 -20.92
N VAL A 301 -2.65 12.76 -20.07
CA VAL A 301 -3.08 13.78 -19.10
C VAL A 301 -3.63 15.00 -19.82
N ASP A 302 -2.87 15.55 -20.77
CA ASP A 302 -3.26 16.75 -21.52
C ASP A 302 -4.58 16.54 -22.29
N MET A 303 -4.80 15.34 -22.86
CA MET A 303 -6.05 14.98 -23.52
C MET A 303 -7.22 14.95 -22.52
N SER A 304 -7.01 14.34 -21.34
CA SER A 304 -8.02 14.28 -20.30
C SER A 304 -8.44 15.67 -19.82
N GLU A 305 -7.48 16.55 -19.55
CA GLU A 305 -7.74 17.92 -19.11
C GLU A 305 -8.42 18.76 -20.20
N ARG A 306 -7.88 18.72 -21.43
CA ARG A 306 -8.41 19.47 -22.58
C ARG A 306 -9.85 19.10 -22.91
N LEU A 307 -10.19 17.81 -22.80
CA LEU A 307 -11.52 17.29 -23.12
C LEU A 307 -12.44 17.18 -21.89
N LYS A 308 -11.91 17.43 -20.69
CA LYS A 308 -12.59 17.23 -19.40
C LYS A 308 -13.16 15.81 -19.25
N ARG A 309 -12.38 14.81 -19.68
CA ARG A 309 -12.74 13.39 -19.72
C ARG A 309 -11.79 12.61 -18.79
N PRO A 310 -12.09 12.50 -17.49
CA PRO A 310 -11.23 11.80 -16.52
C PRO A 310 -11.14 10.29 -16.80
N ASP A 311 -12.12 9.72 -17.50
CA ASP A 311 -12.12 8.32 -17.92
C ASP A 311 -10.93 7.94 -18.83
N ILE A 312 -10.29 8.91 -19.48
CA ILE A 312 -9.06 8.71 -20.27
C ILE A 312 -7.87 8.33 -19.35
N LEU A 313 -7.90 8.77 -18.09
CA LEU A 313 -6.87 8.44 -17.09
C LEU A 313 -7.08 7.05 -16.49
N GLU A 314 -8.24 6.44 -16.70
CA GLU A 314 -8.58 5.15 -16.11
C GLU A 314 -7.79 4.00 -16.74
N ALA A 315 -7.74 2.89 -16.00
CA ALA A 315 -6.90 1.73 -16.33
C ALA A 315 -7.28 1.08 -17.68
N GLU A 316 -8.55 1.16 -18.08
CA GLU A 316 -9.03 0.58 -19.35
C GLU A 316 -8.37 1.26 -20.56
N PHE A 317 -8.42 2.60 -20.62
CA PHE A 317 -7.78 3.35 -21.69
C PHE A 317 -6.26 3.20 -21.64
N ASN A 318 -5.67 3.27 -20.44
CA ASN A 318 -4.22 3.14 -20.26
C ASN A 318 -3.68 1.77 -20.70
N SER A 319 -4.42 0.69 -20.46
CA SER A 319 -4.04 -0.67 -20.89
C SER A 319 -3.99 -0.77 -22.41
N ILE A 320 -5.06 -0.32 -23.09
CA ILE A 320 -5.13 -0.32 -24.56
C ILE A 320 -4.06 0.61 -25.16
N SER A 321 -3.89 1.80 -24.57
CA SER A 321 -2.85 2.76 -24.98
C SER A 321 -1.44 2.16 -24.93
N ASN A 322 -1.13 1.40 -23.88
CA ASN A 322 0.15 0.71 -23.76
C ASN A 322 0.33 -0.37 -24.84
N ASN A 323 -0.71 -1.16 -25.13
CA ASN A 323 -0.66 -2.16 -26.20
C ASN A 323 -0.42 -1.52 -27.57
N MET A 324 -1.08 -0.40 -27.85
CA MET A 324 -0.90 0.33 -29.11
C MET A 324 0.49 0.95 -29.21
N PHE A 325 1.05 1.45 -28.11
CA PHE A 325 2.44 1.90 -28.07
C PHE A 325 3.40 0.76 -28.48
N HIS A 326 3.23 -0.44 -27.95
CA HIS A 326 4.07 -1.59 -28.31
C HIS A 326 3.89 -2.00 -29.78
N GLN A 327 2.65 -2.01 -30.28
CA GLN A 327 2.37 -2.30 -31.68
C GLN A 327 3.05 -1.30 -32.62
N PHE A 328 2.87 0.00 -32.41
CA PHE A 328 3.50 1.02 -33.26
C PHE A 328 5.02 1.04 -33.11
N SER A 329 5.55 0.79 -31.91
CA SER A 329 7.00 0.64 -31.71
C SER A 329 7.56 -0.51 -32.54
N LYS A 330 6.85 -1.65 -32.58
CA LYS A 330 7.22 -2.80 -33.41
C LYS A 330 7.16 -2.45 -34.90
N ASP A 331 6.06 -1.88 -35.37
CA ASP A 331 5.86 -1.55 -36.79
C ASP A 331 6.97 -0.59 -37.29
N VAL A 332 7.27 0.45 -36.51
CA VAL A 332 8.35 1.40 -36.84
C VAL A 332 9.71 0.71 -36.79
N ALA A 333 9.98 -0.13 -35.78
CA ALA A 333 11.25 -0.84 -35.67
C ALA A 333 11.47 -1.84 -36.83
N GLU A 334 10.43 -2.48 -37.35
CA GLU A 334 10.52 -3.37 -38.52
C GLU A 334 10.89 -2.61 -39.81
N GLU A 335 10.45 -1.35 -39.93
CA GLU A 335 10.74 -0.52 -41.11
C GLU A 335 12.11 0.15 -41.09
N VAL A 336 12.49 0.76 -39.96
CA VAL A 336 13.70 1.61 -39.86
C VAL A 336 14.78 1.04 -38.93
N GLY A 337 14.54 -0.13 -38.33
CA GLY A 337 15.47 -0.85 -37.47
C GLY A 337 15.43 -0.46 -35.98
N LEU A 338 14.81 0.68 -35.64
CA LEU A 338 14.63 1.17 -34.27
C LEU A 338 13.24 1.81 -34.09
N PRO A 339 12.64 1.78 -32.89
CA PRO A 339 11.39 2.45 -32.60
C PRO A 339 11.62 3.97 -32.45
N GLU A 340 11.78 4.68 -33.57
CA GLU A 340 12.03 6.13 -33.60
C GLU A 340 10.90 6.90 -32.91
N SER A 341 11.24 7.67 -31.88
CA SER A 341 10.26 8.23 -30.94
C SER A 341 9.25 9.19 -31.56
N ASN A 342 9.67 10.10 -32.45
CA ASN A 342 8.74 11.04 -33.09
C ASN A 342 7.71 10.30 -33.96
N ARG A 343 8.16 9.32 -34.74
CA ARG A 343 7.28 8.55 -35.62
C ARG A 343 6.29 7.70 -34.84
N VAL A 344 6.76 7.00 -33.80
CA VAL A 344 5.89 6.21 -32.91
C VAL A 344 4.88 7.11 -32.19
N PHE A 345 5.32 8.26 -31.69
CA PHE A 345 4.45 9.21 -31.00
C PHE A 345 3.36 9.77 -31.92
N ASP A 346 3.69 10.12 -33.16
CA ASP A 346 2.72 10.65 -34.12
C ASP A 346 1.65 9.62 -34.50
N LEU A 347 2.06 8.37 -34.75
CA LEU A 347 1.14 7.25 -35.00
C LEU A 347 0.22 7.01 -33.79
N TRP A 348 0.82 6.91 -32.60
CA TRP A 348 0.07 6.72 -31.36
C TRP A 348 -0.89 7.88 -31.10
N LYS A 349 -0.47 9.13 -31.28
CA LYS A 349 -1.28 10.33 -31.04
C LYS A 349 -2.45 10.43 -32.01
N LYS A 350 -2.26 10.03 -33.27
CA LYS A 350 -3.35 9.93 -34.25
C LYS A 350 -4.38 8.91 -33.80
N TRP A 351 -3.94 7.70 -33.44
CA TRP A 351 -4.80 6.65 -32.93
C TRP A 351 -5.56 7.10 -31.67
N ALA A 352 -4.86 7.66 -30.68
CA ALA A 352 -5.45 8.07 -29.40
C ALA A 352 -6.58 9.09 -29.60
N LYS A 353 -6.40 10.07 -30.50
CA LYS A 353 -7.45 11.04 -30.85
C LYS A 353 -8.67 10.40 -31.50
N GLU A 354 -8.49 9.36 -32.31
CA GLU A 354 -9.60 8.63 -32.92
C GLU A 354 -10.33 7.77 -31.88
N GLU A 355 -9.58 7.11 -30.99
CA GLU A 355 -10.13 6.26 -29.95
C GLU A 355 -10.96 7.04 -28.93
N VAL A 356 -10.46 8.20 -28.48
CA VAL A 356 -11.19 9.09 -27.56
C VAL A 356 -12.48 9.63 -28.19
N LYS A 357 -12.54 9.77 -29.53
CA LYS A 357 -13.79 10.20 -30.21
C LYS A 357 -14.83 9.08 -30.32
N LYS A 358 -14.41 7.82 -30.31
CA LYS A 358 -15.31 6.66 -30.40
C LYS A 358 -15.98 6.36 -29.07
N ARG A 359 -15.33 6.70 -27.96
CA ARG A 359 -15.84 6.55 -26.58
C ARG A 359 -16.71 7.74 -26.17
#